data_AF-A0A9N9JCB0-F1
#
_entry.id   AF-A0A9N9JCB0-F1
#
_cell.length_a   1.000
_cell.length_b   1.000
_cell.length_c   1.000
_cell.angle_alpha   90.00
_cell.angle_beta   90.00
_cell.angle_gamma   90.00
#
_symmetry.space_group_name_H-M   'P 1'
#
loop_
_entity.id
_entity.type
_entity.pdbx_description
1 polymer ?
#
loop_
_entity_poly.entity_id
_entity_poly.type
_entity_poly.pdbx_seq_one_letter_code
_entity_poly.pdbx_strand_id
1 'polypeptide(L)'
;IAHGICRGILYLNSVGIFHHDLRCRNVMITSFMEPKLANFHFARMMTDPSINISNILEVINWMAPEKMREYAPNSVKIPYTQKCEIFSFGMLLWEFAYGRTPYENKDMDSIIKHVMNGQREECSYIHDPKNDQAIKEYIKIVRRAWEHIEEERITIGELYLELTGLLKKGIPNRFTPTESSSCPETSTMAIKGQMTELKLDDDIFSEKILPLEEGIRLHRTGIWENKKLAFGCFKENSKLGNATAMYWYARYFLDGHYTNENRSEERKSLDKAKALKIFKMAADEDNADAQLLYAFTLPNTKRNRENFLSYLKRAADNGNDIAMYHLADIYLNGKRNIPCNKQLGLRYLKLSALKKNELSLRLAKAMNVNIYDSNDANDS
;
A
#
# COMPACT_ATOMS: atom_id res chain seq x y z
N ILE A 1 -4.34 -11.69 -23.61
CA ILE A 1 -3.29 -12.54 -22.98
C ILE A 1 -3.12 -12.21 -21.50
N ALA A 2 -2.54 -11.06 -21.09
CA ALA A 2 -2.33 -10.70 -19.67
C ALA A 2 -3.54 -10.98 -18.74
N HIS A 3 -4.74 -10.56 -19.13
CA HIS A 3 -5.98 -10.84 -18.40
C HIS A 3 -6.28 -12.34 -18.22
N GLY A 4 -6.05 -13.18 -19.24
CA GLY A 4 -6.26 -14.62 -19.15
C GLY A 4 -5.27 -15.30 -18.22
N ILE A 5 -4.01 -14.83 -18.21
CA ILE A 5 -2.99 -15.29 -17.25
C ILE A 5 -3.43 -14.92 -15.83
N CYS A 6 -3.87 -13.68 -15.61
CA CYS A 6 -4.38 -13.21 -14.33
C CYS A 6 -5.56 -14.05 -13.84
N ARG A 7 -6.50 -14.41 -14.74
CA ARG A 7 -7.63 -15.30 -14.43
C ARG A 7 -7.15 -16.68 -13.96
N GLY A 8 -6.11 -17.23 -14.59
CA GLY A 8 -5.48 -18.48 -14.17
C GLY A 8 -4.87 -18.39 -12.76
N ILE A 9 -4.11 -17.32 -12.48
CA ILE A 9 -3.49 -17.09 -11.16
C ILE A 9 -4.57 -16.89 -10.08
N LEU A 10 -5.64 -16.17 -10.42
CA LEU A 10 -6.78 -15.96 -9.54
C LEU A 10 -7.47 -17.29 -9.18
N TYR A 11 -7.66 -18.17 -10.17
CA TYR A 11 -8.18 -19.52 -9.94
C TYR A 11 -7.27 -20.33 -9.03
N LEU A 12 -5.95 -20.37 -9.28
CA LEU A 12 -5.00 -21.09 -8.42
C LEU A 12 -5.07 -20.60 -6.96
N ASN A 13 -5.14 -19.28 -6.78
CA ASN A 13 -5.31 -18.69 -5.46
C ASN A 13 -6.61 -19.11 -4.78
N SER A 14 -7.73 -19.18 -5.52
CA SER A 14 -9.03 -19.61 -4.97
C SER A 14 -9.05 -21.07 -4.49
N VAL A 15 -8.22 -21.92 -5.09
CA VAL A 15 -8.07 -23.34 -4.69
C VAL A 15 -6.87 -23.56 -3.76
N GLY A 16 -6.27 -22.50 -3.24
CA GLY A 16 -5.18 -22.58 -2.26
C GLY A 16 -3.86 -23.09 -2.85
N ILE A 17 -3.57 -22.81 -4.12
CA ILE A 17 -2.33 -23.21 -4.79
C ILE A 17 -1.53 -21.97 -5.19
N PHE A 18 -0.24 -21.98 -4.88
CA PHE A 18 0.76 -21.06 -5.44
C PHE A 18 1.54 -21.75 -6.56
N HIS A 19 1.82 -21.05 -7.65
CA HIS A 19 2.59 -21.55 -8.79
C HIS A 19 4.10 -21.51 -8.55
N HIS A 20 4.59 -20.52 -7.80
CA HIS A 20 6.02 -20.28 -7.49
C HIS A 20 6.95 -19.95 -8.68
N ASP A 21 6.48 -20.04 -9.94
CA ASP A 21 7.31 -19.83 -11.14
C ASP A 21 6.52 -19.15 -12.27
N LEU A 22 5.99 -17.95 -11.99
CA LEU A 22 5.19 -17.18 -12.93
C LEU A 22 6.07 -16.36 -13.88
N ARG A 23 6.27 -16.86 -15.10
CA ARG A 23 7.09 -16.25 -16.16
C ARG A 23 6.55 -16.58 -17.55
N CYS A 24 6.93 -15.83 -18.59
CA CYS A 24 6.38 -16.05 -19.94
C CYS A 24 6.70 -17.45 -20.48
N ARG A 25 7.87 -18.02 -20.15
CA ARG A 25 8.24 -19.40 -20.52
C ARG A 25 7.25 -20.47 -20.00
N ASN A 26 6.55 -20.18 -18.91
CA ASN A 26 5.57 -21.07 -18.29
C ASN A 26 4.12 -20.72 -18.66
N VAL A 27 3.93 -19.89 -19.70
CA VAL A 27 2.62 -19.57 -20.26
C VAL A 27 2.54 -20.14 -21.67
N MET A 28 1.64 -21.10 -21.86
CA MET A 28 1.35 -21.68 -23.17
C MET A 28 0.21 -20.92 -23.84
N ILE A 29 0.24 -20.79 -25.16
CA ILE A 29 -0.83 -20.16 -25.94
C ILE A 29 -1.51 -21.23 -26.79
N THR A 30 -2.83 -21.34 -26.69
CA THR A 30 -3.62 -22.25 -27.54
C THR A 30 -3.76 -21.72 -28.97
N SER A 31 -4.25 -22.55 -29.89
CA SER A 31 -4.63 -22.13 -31.25
C SER A 31 -5.67 -21.01 -31.27
N PHE A 32 -6.46 -20.87 -30.20
CA PHE A 32 -7.47 -19.81 -30.03
C PHE A 32 -6.92 -18.56 -29.31
N MET A 33 -5.59 -18.40 -29.24
CA MET A 33 -4.93 -17.27 -28.56
C MET A 33 -5.25 -17.16 -27.06
N GLU A 34 -5.61 -18.28 -26.43
CA GLU A 34 -5.88 -18.33 -24.99
C GLU A 34 -4.60 -18.71 -24.23
N PRO A 35 -4.20 -17.92 -23.22
CA PRO A 35 -3.08 -18.28 -22.37
C PRO A 35 -3.48 -19.33 -21.34
N LYS A 36 -2.61 -20.31 -21.12
CA LYS A 36 -2.71 -21.32 -20.06
C LYS A 36 -1.41 -21.37 -19.26
N LEU A 37 -1.53 -21.31 -17.94
CA LEU A 37 -0.40 -21.56 -17.05
C LEU A 37 0.04 -23.02 -17.19
N ALA A 38 1.34 -23.24 -17.22
CA ALA A 38 1.98 -24.55 -17.36
C ALA A 38 3.19 -24.65 -16.43
N ASN A 39 3.81 -25.83 -16.36
CA ASN A 39 4.99 -26.10 -15.54
C ASN A 39 4.76 -25.86 -14.03
N PHE A 40 3.93 -26.72 -13.43
CA PHE A 40 3.60 -26.73 -12.00
C PHE A 40 4.65 -27.43 -11.13
N HIS A 41 5.90 -27.59 -11.60
CA HIS A 41 6.96 -28.30 -10.88
C HIS A 41 7.22 -27.71 -9.48
N PHE A 42 7.19 -26.38 -9.38
CA PHE A 42 7.36 -25.65 -8.13
C PHE A 42 6.05 -25.32 -7.42
N ALA A 43 4.90 -25.73 -7.95
CA ALA A 43 3.62 -25.38 -7.36
C ALA A 43 3.42 -26.08 -6.00
N ARG A 44 2.83 -25.37 -5.04
CA ARG A 44 2.62 -25.83 -3.66
C ARG A 44 1.26 -25.36 -3.15
N MET A 45 0.72 -26.08 -2.17
CA MET A 45 -0.45 -25.60 -1.44
C MET A 45 -0.04 -24.42 -0.55
N MET A 46 -0.95 -23.48 -0.31
CA MET A 46 -0.72 -22.35 0.61
C MET A 46 -0.44 -22.82 2.05
N THR A 47 -0.91 -24.02 2.40
CA THR A 47 -0.69 -24.67 3.70
C THR A 47 0.66 -25.37 3.80
N ASP A 48 1.36 -25.58 2.68
CA ASP A 48 2.64 -26.26 2.69
C ASP A 48 3.73 -25.37 3.32
N PRO A 49 4.73 -25.96 3.99
CA PRO A 49 5.86 -25.20 4.47
C PRO A 49 6.60 -24.55 3.28
N SER A 50 7.01 -23.30 3.42
CA SER A 50 7.85 -22.66 2.42
C SER A 50 9.18 -23.40 2.32
N ILE A 51 9.66 -23.73 1.12
CA ILE A 51 10.94 -24.40 0.88
C ILE A 51 11.72 -23.58 -0.15
N ASN A 52 13.04 -23.57 -0.05
CA ASN A 52 13.89 -22.90 -1.03
C ASN A 52 13.77 -23.59 -2.39
N ILE A 53 13.73 -22.80 -3.46
CA ILE A 53 13.75 -23.31 -4.82
C ILE A 53 15.15 -23.87 -5.08
N SER A 54 15.22 -25.12 -5.53
CA SER A 54 16.47 -25.88 -5.72
C SER A 54 17.42 -25.26 -6.74
N ASN A 55 16.88 -24.66 -7.81
CA ASN A 55 17.66 -23.90 -8.79
C ASN A 55 17.23 -22.43 -8.83
N ILE A 56 17.60 -21.69 -7.79
CA ILE A 56 17.28 -20.26 -7.64
C ILE A 56 17.72 -19.41 -8.84
N LEU A 57 18.83 -19.78 -9.50
CA LEU A 57 19.36 -19.07 -10.67
C LEU A 57 18.35 -19.02 -11.82
N GLU A 58 17.47 -20.03 -11.94
CA GLU A 58 16.46 -20.05 -12.98
C GLU A 58 15.35 -19.03 -12.74
N VAL A 59 15.06 -18.66 -11.49
CA VAL A 59 13.84 -17.90 -11.13
C VAL A 59 14.12 -16.52 -10.52
N ILE A 60 15.37 -16.22 -10.17
CA ILE A 60 15.74 -15.03 -9.40
C ILE A 60 15.25 -13.73 -10.03
N ASN A 61 15.20 -13.62 -11.36
CA ASN A 61 14.82 -12.40 -12.07
C ASN A 61 13.34 -12.01 -11.86
N TRP A 62 12.49 -12.96 -11.45
CA TRP A 62 11.06 -12.74 -11.16
C TRP A 62 10.74 -12.83 -9.66
N MET A 63 11.74 -13.02 -8.81
CA MET A 63 11.55 -13.24 -7.38
C MET A 63 11.23 -11.95 -6.63
N ALA A 64 10.32 -12.04 -5.66
CA ALA A 64 9.97 -10.91 -4.81
C ALA A 64 11.11 -10.50 -3.85
N PRO A 65 11.26 -9.20 -3.53
CA PRO A 65 12.37 -8.71 -2.69
C PRO A 65 12.43 -9.38 -1.31
N GLU A 66 11.28 -9.68 -0.71
CA GLU A 66 11.18 -10.38 0.56
C GLU A 66 11.71 -11.80 0.51
N LYS A 67 11.53 -12.51 -0.60
CA LYS A 67 12.10 -13.84 -0.78
C LYS A 67 13.58 -13.78 -1.13
N MET A 68 14.04 -12.75 -1.82
CA MET A 68 15.47 -12.53 -2.07
C MET A 68 16.27 -12.34 -0.76
N ARG A 69 15.65 -11.84 0.31
CA ARG A 69 16.33 -11.68 1.62
C ARG A 69 16.80 -12.99 2.22
N GLU A 70 16.19 -14.13 1.89
CA GLU A 70 16.64 -15.44 2.35
C GLU A 70 18.03 -15.82 1.86
N TYR A 71 18.49 -15.18 0.79
CA TYR A 71 19.81 -15.44 0.22
C TYR A 71 20.89 -14.48 0.76
N ALA A 72 20.52 -13.55 1.65
CA ALA A 72 21.48 -12.72 2.37
C ALA A 72 22.15 -13.48 3.54
N PRO A 73 23.37 -13.10 3.95
CA PRO A 73 24.02 -13.70 5.13
C PRO A 73 23.16 -13.53 6.39
N ASN A 74 23.07 -14.58 7.22
CA ASN A 74 22.30 -14.61 8.48
C ASN A 74 20.78 -14.36 8.31
N SER A 75 20.22 -14.71 7.16
CA SER A 75 18.81 -14.51 6.87
C SER A 75 17.89 -15.46 7.66
N VAL A 76 16.68 -14.96 7.95
CA VAL A 76 15.59 -15.77 8.47
C VAL A 76 14.74 -16.25 7.30
N LYS A 77 14.19 -17.45 7.42
CA LYS A 77 13.26 -18.02 6.45
C LYS A 77 11.98 -17.19 6.39
N ILE A 78 11.60 -16.70 5.21
CA ILE A 78 10.42 -15.87 4.97
C ILE A 78 9.34 -16.73 4.28
N PRO A 79 8.10 -16.74 4.82
CA PRO A 79 7.01 -17.44 4.17
C PRO A 79 6.76 -16.91 2.75
N TYR A 80 6.54 -17.81 1.80
CA TYR A 80 6.03 -17.44 0.49
C TYR A 80 4.54 -17.08 0.63
N THR A 81 4.14 -15.97 0.03
CA THR A 81 2.76 -15.46 0.14
C THR A 81 2.21 -15.13 -1.23
N GLN A 82 0.90 -14.86 -1.30
CA GLN A 82 0.26 -14.36 -2.52
C GLN A 82 0.92 -13.07 -3.04
N LYS A 83 1.46 -12.23 -2.15
CA LYS A 83 2.18 -11.02 -2.56
C LYS A 83 3.43 -11.36 -3.36
N CYS A 84 4.10 -12.49 -3.08
CA CYS A 84 5.21 -12.99 -3.87
C CYS A 84 4.76 -13.34 -5.29
N GLU A 85 3.63 -14.04 -5.46
CA GLU A 85 3.07 -14.34 -6.79
C GLU A 85 2.72 -13.07 -7.57
N ILE A 86 2.11 -12.07 -6.91
CA ILE A 86 1.75 -10.80 -7.53
C ILE A 86 3.00 -10.08 -8.05
N PHE A 87 4.10 -10.11 -7.29
CA PHE A 87 5.37 -9.55 -7.73
C PHE A 87 5.90 -10.28 -8.98
N SER A 88 5.97 -11.61 -8.93
CA SER A 88 6.41 -12.41 -10.09
C SER A 88 5.52 -12.20 -11.30
N PHE A 89 4.21 -12.03 -11.11
CA PHE A 89 3.29 -11.69 -12.19
C PHE A 89 3.55 -10.29 -12.75
N GLY A 90 3.89 -9.30 -11.92
CA GLY A 90 4.34 -7.98 -12.39
C GLY A 90 5.58 -8.08 -13.28
N MET A 91 6.55 -8.90 -12.89
CA MET A 91 7.75 -9.17 -13.70
C MET A 91 7.40 -9.92 -15.01
N LEU A 92 6.46 -10.86 -14.97
CA LEU A 92 5.94 -11.54 -16.17
C LEU A 92 5.25 -10.55 -17.11
N LEU A 93 4.40 -9.65 -16.60
CA LEU A 93 3.73 -8.63 -17.41
C LEU A 93 4.73 -7.67 -18.07
N TRP A 94 5.83 -7.36 -17.39
CA TRP A 94 6.94 -6.62 -17.97
C TRP A 94 7.64 -7.45 -19.06
N GLU A 95 8.06 -8.68 -18.75
CA GLU A 95 8.69 -9.60 -19.72
C GLU A 95 7.83 -9.76 -20.99
N PHE A 96 6.52 -9.88 -20.82
CA PHE A 96 5.54 -9.97 -21.90
C PHE A 96 5.50 -8.70 -22.78
N ALA A 97 5.59 -7.52 -22.17
CA ALA A 97 5.54 -6.25 -22.90
C ALA A 97 6.85 -5.93 -23.64
N TYR A 98 7.98 -6.33 -23.06
CA TYR A 98 9.32 -5.98 -23.56
C TYR A 98 10.01 -7.10 -24.34
N GLY A 99 9.49 -8.32 -24.29
CA GLY A 99 9.99 -9.47 -25.05
C GLY A 99 11.41 -9.90 -24.69
N ARG A 100 11.86 -9.59 -23.47
CA ARG A 100 13.21 -9.92 -22.98
C ARG A 100 13.18 -10.34 -21.51
N THR A 101 14.20 -11.09 -21.10
CA THR A 101 14.36 -11.54 -19.72
C THR A 101 14.61 -10.32 -18.80
N PRO A 102 13.91 -10.19 -17.66
CA PRO A 102 14.23 -9.13 -16.71
C PRO A 102 15.67 -9.24 -16.25
N TYR A 103 16.40 -8.13 -16.16
CA TYR A 103 17.78 -8.06 -15.69
C TYR A 103 18.78 -8.92 -16.48
N GLU A 104 18.54 -9.17 -17.76
CA GLU A 104 19.32 -10.08 -18.63
C GLU A 104 20.85 -9.90 -18.55
N ASN A 105 21.33 -8.69 -18.27
CA ASN A 105 22.76 -8.34 -18.21
C ASN A 105 23.32 -8.25 -16.78
N LYS A 106 22.68 -8.84 -15.78
CA LYS A 106 23.11 -8.81 -14.37
C LYS A 106 23.29 -10.21 -13.82
N ASP A 107 24.36 -10.42 -13.06
CA ASP A 107 24.53 -11.61 -12.23
C ASP A 107 23.56 -11.61 -11.03
N MET A 108 23.45 -12.75 -10.34
CA MET A 108 22.56 -12.93 -9.20
C MET A 108 22.76 -11.88 -8.10
N ASP A 109 24.00 -11.62 -7.68
CA ASP A 109 24.28 -10.70 -6.57
C ASP A 109 23.94 -9.26 -6.98
N SER A 110 24.24 -8.91 -8.23
CA SER A 110 23.83 -7.64 -8.84
C SER A 110 22.30 -7.48 -8.90
N ILE A 111 21.56 -8.54 -9.25
CA ILE A 111 20.08 -8.54 -9.26
C ILE A 111 19.55 -8.32 -7.85
N ILE A 112 20.00 -9.13 -6.89
CA ILE A 112 19.57 -9.05 -5.49
C ILE A 112 19.82 -7.64 -4.97
N LYS A 113 21.04 -7.12 -5.11
CA LYS A 113 21.39 -5.76 -4.66
C LYS A 113 20.52 -4.69 -5.34
N HIS A 114 20.30 -4.79 -6.65
CA HIS A 114 19.47 -3.86 -7.41
C HIS A 114 18.01 -3.85 -6.92
N VAL A 115 17.39 -5.03 -6.81
CA VAL A 115 16.00 -5.19 -6.37
C VAL A 115 15.81 -4.78 -4.91
N MET A 116 16.77 -5.13 -4.05
CA MET A 116 16.80 -4.78 -2.62
C MET A 116 16.96 -3.27 -2.38
N ASN A 117 17.63 -2.56 -3.28
CA ASN A 117 17.70 -1.09 -3.25
C ASN A 117 16.41 -0.41 -3.78
N GLY A 118 15.36 -1.18 -4.09
CA GLY A 118 14.11 -0.65 -4.62
C GLY A 118 14.13 -0.32 -6.10
N GLN A 119 15.21 -0.69 -6.81
CA GLN A 119 15.33 -0.46 -8.25
C GLN A 119 14.58 -1.53 -9.05
N ARG A 120 14.08 -1.18 -10.23
CA ARG A 120 13.28 -2.03 -11.12
C ARG A 120 13.71 -1.84 -12.57
N GLU A 121 13.22 -2.73 -13.43
CA GLU A 121 13.34 -2.55 -14.88
C GLU A 121 12.71 -1.24 -15.35
N GLU A 122 13.28 -0.69 -16.42
CA GLU A 122 12.74 0.51 -17.05
C GLU A 122 11.44 0.17 -17.79
N CYS A 123 10.44 1.06 -17.69
CA CYS A 123 9.20 0.95 -18.45
C CYS A 123 9.16 2.02 -19.55
N SER A 124 10.14 2.01 -20.45
CA SER A 124 10.16 2.89 -21.62
C SER A 124 9.13 2.38 -22.65
N TYR A 125 8.49 3.27 -23.41
CA TYR A 125 7.61 2.82 -24.49
C TYR A 125 7.62 3.83 -25.64
N ILE A 126 7.38 3.33 -26.84
CA ILE A 126 7.26 4.18 -28.04
C ILE A 126 5.84 4.75 -28.04
N HIS A 127 5.74 6.08 -28.12
CA HIS A 127 4.46 6.76 -28.14
C HIS A 127 3.61 6.28 -29.33
N ASP A 128 2.43 5.75 -29.03
CA ASP A 128 1.42 5.36 -30.00
C ASP A 128 0.17 6.19 -29.71
N PRO A 129 -0.13 7.22 -30.52
CA PRO A 129 -1.28 8.11 -30.30
C PRO A 129 -2.62 7.39 -30.10
N LYS A 130 -2.78 6.18 -30.64
CA LYS A 130 -4.04 5.41 -30.52
C LYS A 130 -4.13 4.60 -29.24
N ASN A 131 -3.00 4.12 -28.71
CA ASN A 131 -2.95 3.20 -27.58
C ASN A 131 -2.26 3.80 -26.34
N ASP A 132 -1.79 5.05 -26.41
CA ASP A 132 -0.96 5.69 -25.40
C ASP A 132 -1.56 5.62 -24.00
N GLN A 133 -2.88 5.84 -23.88
CA GLN A 133 -3.58 5.76 -22.60
C GLN A 133 -3.62 4.32 -22.07
N ALA A 134 -3.88 3.34 -22.92
CA ALA A 134 -3.91 1.93 -22.53
C ALA A 134 -2.51 1.44 -22.12
N ILE A 135 -1.47 1.88 -22.82
CA ILE A 135 -0.07 1.57 -22.50
C ILE A 135 0.31 2.18 -21.14
N LYS A 136 -0.05 3.44 -20.89
CA LYS A 136 0.17 4.10 -19.58
C LYS A 136 -0.54 3.37 -18.44
N GLU A 137 -1.79 2.96 -18.66
CA GLU A 137 -2.57 2.19 -17.69
C GLU A 137 -1.96 0.79 -17.46
N TYR A 138 -1.49 0.11 -18.51
CA TYR A 138 -0.80 -1.17 -18.39
C TYR A 138 0.50 -1.05 -17.59
N ILE A 139 1.34 -0.05 -17.90
CA ILE A 139 2.57 0.23 -17.16
C ILE A 139 2.27 0.55 -15.70
N LYS A 140 1.16 1.24 -15.41
CA LYS A 140 0.71 1.50 -14.04
C LYS A 140 0.38 0.19 -13.31
N ILE A 141 -0.26 -0.77 -13.97
CA ILE A 141 -0.56 -2.09 -13.39
C ILE A 141 0.75 -2.83 -13.08
N VAL A 142 1.69 -2.91 -14.04
CA VAL A 142 3.02 -3.51 -13.83
C VAL A 142 3.69 -2.89 -12.61
N ARG A 143 3.68 -1.55 -12.52
CA ARG A 143 4.32 -0.81 -11.42
C ARG A 143 3.73 -1.10 -10.05
N ARG A 144 2.41 -1.31 -9.98
CA ARG A 144 1.72 -1.65 -8.72
C ARG A 144 1.88 -3.12 -8.34
N ALA A 145 2.04 -4.01 -9.31
CA ALA A 145 2.28 -5.42 -9.08
C ALA A 145 3.68 -5.68 -8.47
N TRP A 146 4.71 -5.00 -8.96
CA TRP A 146 6.10 -5.19 -8.50
C TRP A 146 6.57 -4.19 -7.42
N GLU A 147 5.63 -3.55 -6.71
CA GLU A 147 5.94 -2.59 -5.64
C GLU A 147 6.83 -3.24 -4.57
N HIS A 148 7.77 -2.47 -4.02
CA HIS A 148 8.80 -3.03 -3.14
C HIS A 148 8.23 -3.52 -1.81
N ILE A 149 7.34 -2.74 -1.20
CA ILE A 149 6.64 -3.12 0.03
C ILE A 149 5.52 -4.10 -0.33
N GLU A 150 5.50 -5.27 0.32
CA GLU A 150 4.54 -6.34 0.03
C GLU A 150 3.09 -5.93 0.27
N GLU A 151 2.82 -5.15 1.31
CA GLU A 151 1.48 -4.68 1.66
C GLU A 151 0.99 -3.61 0.68
N GLU A 152 1.91 -2.89 0.03
CA GLU A 152 1.57 -1.85 -0.95
C GLU A 152 1.24 -2.41 -2.34
N ARG A 153 1.66 -3.65 -2.64
CA ARG A 153 1.31 -4.32 -3.90
C ARG A 153 -0.19 -4.47 -4.03
N ILE A 154 -0.67 -4.20 -5.24
CA ILE A 154 -2.05 -4.44 -5.68
C ILE A 154 -2.49 -5.87 -5.35
N THR A 155 -3.76 -6.11 -5.01
CA THR A 155 -4.25 -7.49 -4.83
C THR A 155 -4.49 -8.16 -6.19
N ILE A 156 -4.56 -9.50 -6.22
CA ILE A 156 -4.85 -10.20 -7.48
C ILE A 156 -6.25 -9.84 -8.02
N GLY A 157 -7.22 -9.58 -7.13
CA GLY A 157 -8.57 -9.14 -7.51
C GLY A 157 -8.58 -7.73 -8.10
N GLU A 158 -7.93 -6.76 -7.44
CA GLU A 158 -7.76 -5.40 -7.98
C GLU A 158 -7.05 -5.44 -9.35
N LEU A 159 -6.00 -6.26 -9.48
CA LEU A 159 -5.25 -6.41 -10.72
C LEU A 159 -6.13 -7.00 -11.83
N TYR A 160 -6.92 -8.02 -11.53
CA TYR A 160 -7.89 -8.60 -12.47
C TYR A 160 -8.90 -7.56 -12.96
N LEU A 161 -9.47 -6.76 -12.05
CA LEU A 161 -10.41 -5.69 -12.40
C LEU A 161 -9.77 -4.61 -13.28
N GLU A 162 -8.53 -4.22 -13.00
CA GLU A 162 -7.80 -3.23 -13.81
C GLU A 162 -7.48 -3.76 -15.22
N LEU A 163 -7.04 -5.01 -15.34
CA LEU A 163 -6.84 -5.66 -16.64
C LEU A 163 -8.16 -5.83 -17.41
N THR A 164 -9.27 -6.11 -16.71
CA THR A 164 -10.60 -6.18 -17.29
C THR A 164 -11.05 -4.81 -17.81
N GLY A 165 -10.81 -3.75 -17.04
CA GLY A 165 -11.09 -2.37 -17.45
C GLY A 165 -10.31 -1.98 -18.70
N LEU A 166 -9.03 -2.35 -18.78
CA LEU A 166 -8.20 -2.16 -19.96
C LEU A 166 -8.75 -2.90 -21.19
N LEU A 167 -9.15 -4.16 -21.02
CA LEU A 167 -9.76 -4.94 -22.10
C LEU A 167 -11.05 -4.32 -22.62
N LYS A 168 -11.91 -3.80 -21.74
CA LYS A 168 -13.17 -3.15 -22.14
C LYS A 168 -12.95 -1.84 -22.89
N LYS A 169 -11.86 -1.12 -22.59
CA LYS A 169 -11.47 0.11 -23.30
C LYS A 169 -10.83 -0.17 -24.66
N GLY A 170 -10.21 -1.34 -24.84
CA GLY A 170 -9.79 -1.85 -26.14
C GLY A 170 -11.00 -2.38 -26.93
N ILE A 171 -11.28 -1.76 -28.09
CA ILE A 171 -12.36 -2.09 -29.05
C ILE A 171 -12.41 -3.62 -29.39
N PRO A 172 -13.61 -4.21 -29.67
CA PRO A 172 -13.95 -5.61 -29.38
C PRO A 172 -13.20 -6.65 -30.21
N ASN A 173 -12.96 -7.82 -29.60
CA ASN A 173 -12.62 -9.11 -30.22
C ASN A 173 -12.14 -9.03 -31.68
N ARG A 174 -10.89 -8.60 -31.89
CA ARG A 174 -10.23 -8.67 -33.21
C ARG A 174 -9.66 -10.05 -33.55
N PHE A 175 -9.86 -11.05 -32.72
CA PHE A 175 -9.41 -12.41 -32.98
C PHE A 175 -10.60 -13.33 -33.25
N THR A 176 -11.21 -13.18 -34.42
CA THR A 176 -11.83 -14.33 -35.08
C THR A 176 -10.70 -15.19 -35.63
N PRO A 177 -10.53 -16.45 -35.22
CA PRO A 177 -9.53 -17.34 -35.79
C PRO A 177 -9.77 -17.45 -37.29
N THR A 178 -8.79 -17.07 -38.12
CA THR A 178 -8.78 -17.52 -39.51
C THR A 178 -8.53 -19.02 -39.50
N GLU A 179 -9.50 -19.79 -39.97
CA GLU A 179 -9.43 -21.23 -40.23
C GLU A 179 -8.37 -21.55 -41.29
N SER A 180 -7.09 -21.39 -40.97
CA SER A 180 -6.00 -21.88 -41.83
C SER A 180 -4.66 -21.85 -41.09
N SER A 181 -4.48 -22.68 -40.07
CA SER A 181 -3.16 -23.24 -39.82
C SER A 181 -3.29 -24.69 -39.38
N SER A 182 -2.97 -25.59 -40.32
CA SER A 182 -2.83 -27.01 -40.05
C SER A 182 -1.55 -27.22 -39.25
N CYS A 183 -1.67 -27.47 -37.94
CA CYS A 183 -0.56 -28.00 -37.14
C CYS A 183 -0.47 -29.53 -37.31
N PRO A 184 0.73 -30.13 -37.31
CA PRO A 184 0.90 -31.56 -37.46
C PRO A 184 0.39 -32.30 -36.23
N GLU A 185 -0.27 -33.44 -36.44
CA GLU A 185 -0.73 -34.34 -35.38
C GLU A 185 0.45 -34.74 -34.48
N THR A 186 0.43 -34.26 -33.24
CA THR A 186 1.22 -34.85 -32.16
C THR A 186 0.25 -35.39 -31.14
N SER A 187 0.49 -36.64 -30.74
CA SER A 187 -0.36 -37.49 -29.93
C SER A 187 -0.96 -36.77 -28.72
N THR A 188 -2.25 -36.43 -28.83
CA THR A 188 -3.05 -35.92 -27.72
C THR A 188 -3.30 -37.06 -26.73
N MET A 189 -2.74 -36.95 -25.52
CA MET A 189 -3.27 -37.71 -24.39
C MET A 189 -4.63 -37.11 -24.02
N ALA A 190 -5.70 -37.75 -24.46
CA ALA A 190 -7.06 -37.33 -24.15
C ALA A 190 -7.34 -37.45 -22.64
N ILE A 191 -7.45 -36.32 -21.95
CA ILE A 191 -8.02 -36.26 -20.61
C ILE A 191 -9.54 -36.50 -20.77
N LYS A 192 -10.00 -37.71 -20.47
CA LYS A 192 -11.43 -38.03 -20.39
C LYS A 192 -12.02 -37.39 -19.13
N GLY A 193 -12.50 -36.16 -19.26
CA GLY A 193 -13.33 -35.49 -18.26
C GLY A 193 -14.31 -34.55 -18.95
N GLN A 194 -15.58 -34.59 -18.56
CA GLN A 194 -16.53 -33.55 -18.99
C GLN A 194 -16.04 -32.20 -18.48
N MET A 195 -15.69 -31.29 -19.40
CA MET A 195 -15.44 -29.89 -19.05
C MET A 195 -16.78 -29.24 -18.69
N THR A 196 -17.10 -29.23 -17.41
CA THR A 196 -18.09 -28.30 -16.87
C THR A 196 -17.43 -26.93 -16.74
N GLU A 197 -17.96 -25.95 -17.47
CA GLU A 197 -17.56 -24.54 -17.33
C GLU A 197 -17.98 -24.06 -15.94
N LEU A 198 -17.05 -24.10 -14.98
CA LEU A 198 -17.25 -23.56 -13.65
C LEU A 198 -17.33 -22.04 -13.75
N LYS A 199 -18.54 -21.50 -13.60
CA LYS A 199 -18.75 -20.07 -13.35
C LYS A 199 -18.14 -19.77 -11.97
N LEU A 200 -17.07 -19.00 -11.95
CA LEU A 200 -16.54 -18.41 -10.73
C LEU A 200 -17.54 -17.32 -10.31
N ASP A 201 -18.22 -17.51 -9.18
CA ASP A 201 -19.09 -16.49 -8.61
C ASP A 201 -18.25 -15.28 -8.17
N ASP A 202 -18.72 -14.09 -8.52
CA ASP A 202 -18.07 -12.82 -8.16
C ASP A 202 -18.00 -12.57 -6.64
N ASP A 203 -18.67 -13.40 -5.83
CA ASP A 203 -18.69 -13.30 -4.37
C ASP A 203 -17.45 -13.89 -3.66
N ILE A 204 -16.57 -14.60 -4.38
CA ILE A 204 -15.26 -15.06 -3.83
C ILE A 204 -14.34 -13.86 -3.52
N PHE A 205 -14.65 -12.66 -4.04
CA PHE A 205 -13.78 -11.49 -4.03
C PHE A 205 -13.88 -10.59 -2.79
N SER A 206 -14.67 -10.95 -1.78
CA SER A 206 -14.74 -10.17 -0.54
C SER A 206 -13.60 -10.57 0.42
N GLU A 207 -12.39 -10.03 0.20
CA GLU A 207 -11.46 -9.87 1.32
C GLU A 207 -12.17 -9.03 2.38
N LYS A 208 -12.58 -9.67 3.49
CA LYS A 208 -13.22 -8.96 4.59
C LYS A 208 -12.26 -7.92 5.12
N ILE A 209 -12.53 -6.64 4.82
CA ILE A 209 -11.77 -5.51 5.33
C ILE A 209 -11.86 -5.55 6.85
N LEU A 210 -10.70 -5.60 7.52
CA LEU A 210 -10.64 -5.59 8.97
C LEU A 210 -11.26 -4.28 9.49
N PRO A 211 -12.21 -4.31 10.44
CA PRO A 211 -12.77 -3.10 11.02
C PRO A 211 -11.70 -2.24 11.68
N LEU A 212 -11.85 -0.91 11.60
CA LEU A 212 -10.86 0.04 12.09
C LEU A 212 -10.57 -0.14 13.59
N GLU A 213 -11.59 -0.39 14.40
CA GLU A 213 -11.47 -0.59 15.85
C GLU A 213 -10.53 -1.75 16.17
N GLU A 214 -10.60 -2.81 15.37
CA GLU A 214 -9.76 -3.99 15.52
C GLU A 214 -8.31 -3.70 15.09
N GLY A 215 -8.12 -2.93 14.01
CA GLY A 215 -6.80 -2.41 13.64
C GLY A 215 -6.15 -1.57 14.74
N ILE A 216 -6.92 -0.69 15.39
CA ILE A 216 -6.44 0.11 16.53
C ILE A 216 -6.08 -0.78 17.72
N ARG A 217 -6.89 -1.81 18.01
CA ARG A 217 -6.61 -2.79 19.07
C ARG A 217 -5.30 -3.52 18.82
N LEU A 218 -5.09 -4.02 17.60
CA LEU A 218 -3.87 -4.71 17.18
C LEU A 218 -2.64 -3.81 17.31
N HIS A 219 -2.71 -2.55 16.87
CA HIS A 219 -1.64 -1.58 17.05
C HIS A 219 -1.23 -1.42 18.53
N ARG A 220 -2.22 -1.30 19.42
CA ARG A 220 -2.00 -1.09 20.87
C ARG A 220 -1.31 -2.27 21.56
N THR A 221 -1.34 -3.48 20.98
CA THR A 221 -0.65 -4.63 21.57
C THR A 221 0.88 -4.48 21.57
N GLY A 222 1.43 -3.63 20.69
CA GLY A 222 2.87 -3.43 20.56
C GLY A 222 3.62 -4.57 19.84
N ILE A 223 2.96 -5.71 19.60
CA ILE A 223 3.51 -6.89 18.92
C ILE A 223 3.74 -6.59 17.43
N TRP A 224 4.89 -6.99 16.90
CA TRP A 224 5.30 -6.68 15.52
C TRP A 224 4.33 -7.26 14.48
N GLU A 225 3.95 -8.53 14.61
CA GLU A 225 3.02 -9.21 13.72
C GLU A 225 1.65 -8.51 13.70
N ASN A 226 1.18 -8.06 14.87
CA ASN A 226 -0.08 -7.32 14.97
C ASN A 226 0.03 -5.92 14.37
N LYS A 227 1.19 -5.26 14.44
CA LYS A 227 1.40 -3.97 13.78
C LYS A 227 1.30 -4.10 12.26
N LYS A 228 1.73 -5.22 11.68
CA LYS A 228 1.57 -5.49 10.24
C LYS A 228 0.10 -5.62 9.84
N LEU A 229 -0.68 -6.36 10.61
CA LEU A 229 -2.13 -6.48 10.41
C LEU A 229 -2.85 -5.12 10.58
N ALA A 230 -2.47 -4.36 11.62
CA ALA A 230 -2.99 -3.02 11.87
C ALA A 230 -2.66 -2.08 10.70
N PHE A 231 -1.46 -2.14 10.15
CA PHE A 231 -1.07 -1.36 8.96
C PHE A 231 -1.96 -1.66 7.76
N GLY A 232 -2.18 -2.94 7.44
CA GLY A 232 -3.11 -3.35 6.37
C GLY A 232 -4.53 -2.84 6.61
N CYS A 233 -5.02 -2.94 7.84
CA CYS A 233 -6.31 -2.39 8.25
C CYS A 233 -6.40 -0.88 8.00
N PHE A 234 -5.41 -0.10 8.44
CA PHE A 234 -5.40 1.35 8.25
C PHE A 234 -5.32 1.72 6.77
N LYS A 235 -4.55 0.97 5.97
CA LYS A 235 -4.45 1.18 4.53
C LYS A 235 -5.81 1.02 3.84
N GLU A 236 -6.50 -0.11 4.06
CA GLU A 236 -7.76 -0.38 3.36
C GLU A 236 -8.87 0.56 3.84
N ASN A 237 -8.98 0.82 5.15
CA ASN A 237 -9.95 1.80 5.66
C ASN A 237 -9.64 3.25 5.22
N SER A 238 -8.36 3.57 5.00
CA SER A 238 -7.94 4.87 4.43
C SER A 238 -8.43 5.03 2.98
N LYS A 239 -8.37 3.96 2.17
CA LYS A 239 -8.95 3.98 0.81
C LYS A 239 -10.46 4.22 0.82
N LEU A 240 -11.15 3.80 1.88
CA LEU A 240 -12.59 4.04 2.07
C LEU A 240 -12.93 5.45 2.55
N GLY A 241 -11.94 6.34 2.75
CA GLY A 241 -12.18 7.71 3.18
C GLY A 241 -12.18 7.92 4.70
N ASN A 242 -11.87 6.89 5.50
CA ASN A 242 -11.89 7.05 6.96
C ASN A 242 -10.71 7.91 7.45
N ALA A 243 -11.01 9.09 8.02
CA ALA A 243 -10.02 10.06 8.46
C ALA A 243 -9.07 9.52 9.55
N THR A 244 -9.57 8.72 10.48
CA THR A 244 -8.77 8.08 11.54
C THR A 244 -7.85 7.01 10.97
N ALA A 245 -8.33 6.23 10.01
CA ALA A 245 -7.50 5.27 9.30
C ALA A 245 -6.38 5.97 8.50
N MET A 246 -6.69 7.07 7.81
CA MET A 246 -5.70 7.90 7.13
C MET A 246 -4.62 8.42 8.10
N TYR A 247 -5.03 8.90 9.28
CA TYR A 247 -4.11 9.34 10.33
C TYR A 247 -3.15 8.22 10.75
N TRP A 248 -3.68 7.04 11.09
CA TRP A 248 -2.86 5.92 11.51
C TRP A 248 -1.95 5.40 10.39
N TYR A 249 -2.47 5.32 9.17
CA TYR A 249 -1.69 4.92 7.99
C TYR A 249 -0.52 5.89 7.74
N ALA A 250 -0.76 7.21 7.80
CA ALA A 250 0.28 8.23 7.68
C ALA A 250 1.31 8.16 8.83
N ARG A 251 0.86 7.88 10.06
CA ARG A 251 1.75 7.74 11.21
C ARG A 251 2.71 6.57 11.06
N TYR A 252 2.24 5.46 10.51
CA TYR A 252 3.11 4.32 10.21
C TYR A 252 4.24 4.66 9.22
N PHE A 253 3.97 5.49 8.20
CA PHE A 253 5.01 6.01 7.29
C PHE A 253 6.11 6.80 8.02
N LEU A 254 5.72 7.67 8.96
CA LEU A 254 6.67 8.48 9.74
C LEU A 254 7.46 7.66 10.76
N ASP A 255 6.78 6.82 11.53
CA ASP A 255 7.37 6.15 12.69
C ASP A 255 8.25 4.96 12.30
N GLY A 256 8.22 4.54 11.03
CA GLY A 256 9.05 3.44 10.57
C GLY A 256 8.49 2.05 10.88
N HIS A 257 7.35 1.96 11.58
CA HIS A 257 6.87 0.75 12.26
C HIS A 257 6.55 -0.48 11.39
N TYR A 258 6.60 -0.40 10.06
CA TYR A 258 6.30 -1.51 9.15
C TYR A 258 7.46 -1.87 8.20
N THR A 259 8.63 -1.24 8.33
CA THR A 259 9.77 -1.52 7.44
C THR A 259 11.00 -1.93 8.22
N ASN A 260 11.82 -2.78 7.59
CA ASN A 260 13.16 -3.12 8.04
C ASN A 260 13.98 -1.90 8.49
N GLU A 261 14.72 -2.07 9.58
CA GLU A 261 15.50 -1.04 10.30
C GLU A 261 16.57 -0.31 9.45
N ASN A 262 16.80 -0.74 8.21
CA ASN A 262 17.79 -0.17 7.28
C ASN A 262 17.15 0.60 6.11
N ARG A 263 16.33 1.63 6.38
CA ARG A 263 15.84 2.53 5.31
C ARG A 263 16.97 3.45 4.81
N SER A 264 17.15 3.54 3.49
CA SER A 264 17.94 4.61 2.88
C SER A 264 17.32 5.98 3.18
N GLU A 265 18.13 7.04 3.23
CA GLU A 265 17.67 8.39 3.55
C GLU A 265 16.66 8.92 2.52
N GLU A 266 16.87 8.57 1.25
CA GLU A 266 15.93 8.83 0.15
C GLU A 266 14.56 8.21 0.42
N ARG A 267 14.51 6.99 0.97
CA ARG A 267 13.24 6.33 1.27
C ARG A 267 12.51 7.00 2.43
N LYS A 268 13.23 7.39 3.48
CA LYS A 268 12.64 8.15 4.61
C LYS A 268 12.04 9.47 4.13
N SER A 269 12.74 10.18 3.24
CA SER A 269 12.24 11.41 2.64
C SER A 269 10.95 11.19 1.84
N LEU A 270 10.90 10.13 1.02
CA LEU A 270 9.71 9.77 0.25
C LEU A 270 8.53 9.39 1.14
N ASP A 271 8.76 8.57 2.17
CA ASP A 271 7.73 8.15 3.12
C ASP A 271 7.20 9.35 3.90
N LYS A 272 8.08 10.28 4.31
CA LYS A 272 7.69 11.54 4.94
C LYS A 272 6.82 12.40 4.02
N ALA A 273 7.19 12.54 2.75
CA ALA A 273 6.39 13.30 1.78
C ALA A 273 5.00 12.66 1.57
N LYS A 274 4.92 11.33 1.51
CA LYS A 274 3.64 10.58 1.44
C LYS A 274 2.80 10.79 2.70
N ALA A 275 3.39 10.64 3.87
CA ALA A 275 2.72 10.83 5.15
C ALA A 275 2.11 12.23 5.26
N LEU A 276 2.86 13.27 4.88
CA LEU A 276 2.36 14.66 4.88
C LEU A 276 1.14 14.86 4.00
N LYS A 277 1.10 14.23 2.81
CA LYS A 277 -0.06 14.30 1.93
C LYS A 277 -1.29 13.64 2.57
N ILE A 278 -1.10 12.47 3.18
CA ILE A 278 -2.19 11.72 3.82
C ILE A 278 -2.66 12.44 5.11
N PHE A 279 -1.75 13.00 5.91
CA PHE A 279 -2.13 13.80 7.08
C PHE A 279 -2.96 15.02 6.69
N LYS A 280 -2.62 15.67 5.58
CA LYS A 280 -3.44 16.77 5.08
C LYS A 280 -4.87 16.30 4.78
N MET A 281 -5.01 15.18 4.06
CA MET A 281 -6.33 14.62 3.74
C MET A 281 -7.12 14.28 5.02
N ALA A 282 -6.48 13.59 5.98
CA ALA A 282 -7.10 13.27 7.27
C ALA A 282 -7.49 14.55 8.05
N ALA A 283 -6.66 15.59 8.00
CA ALA A 283 -6.92 16.85 8.66
C ALA A 283 -8.07 17.65 8.03
N ASP A 284 -8.20 17.56 6.69
CA ASP A 284 -9.31 18.14 5.95
C ASP A 284 -10.62 17.44 6.34
N GLU A 285 -10.61 16.11 6.51
CA GLU A 285 -11.71 15.25 6.99
C GLU A 285 -11.91 15.24 8.52
N ASP A 286 -11.58 16.35 9.18
CA ASP A 286 -11.81 16.60 10.62
C ASP A 286 -11.20 15.63 11.64
N ASN A 287 -10.15 14.88 11.27
CA ASN A 287 -9.37 14.15 12.27
C ASN A 287 -8.51 15.10 13.12
N ALA A 288 -8.85 15.23 14.41
CA ALA A 288 -8.23 16.18 15.33
C ALA A 288 -6.70 15.98 15.50
N ASP A 289 -6.24 14.73 15.55
CA ASP A 289 -4.81 14.39 15.69
C ASP A 289 -4.02 14.74 14.42
N ALA A 290 -4.61 14.48 13.24
CA ALA A 290 -4.03 14.86 11.96
C ALA A 290 -3.98 16.38 11.78
N GLN A 291 -5.02 17.11 12.20
CA GLN A 291 -5.05 18.57 12.18
C GLN A 291 -3.92 19.18 13.01
N LEU A 292 -3.74 18.68 14.25
CA LEU A 292 -2.62 19.06 15.10
C LEU A 292 -1.28 18.82 14.40
N LEU A 293 -1.05 17.58 13.94
CA LEU A 293 0.23 17.21 13.37
C LEU A 293 0.53 17.98 12.07
N TYR A 294 -0.45 18.10 11.18
CA TYR A 294 -0.32 18.86 9.94
C TYR A 294 -0.01 20.33 10.22
N ALA A 295 -0.66 20.96 11.21
CA ALA A 295 -0.36 22.34 11.60
C ALA A 295 1.14 22.52 11.94
N PHE A 296 1.72 21.60 12.70
CA PHE A 296 3.13 21.66 13.08
C PHE A 296 4.11 21.36 11.94
N THR A 297 3.64 20.76 10.84
CA THR A 297 4.46 20.57 9.63
C THR A 297 4.57 21.83 8.77
N LEU A 298 3.70 22.82 8.98
CA LEU A 298 3.70 24.06 8.21
C LEU A 298 4.91 24.95 8.55
N PRO A 299 5.68 25.41 7.54
CA PRO A 299 6.79 26.33 7.74
C PRO A 299 6.35 27.61 8.45
N ASN A 300 7.17 28.16 9.35
CA ASN A 300 6.88 29.40 10.07
C ASN A 300 7.08 30.65 9.18
N THR A 301 6.21 30.82 8.19
CA THR A 301 6.19 31.99 7.29
C THR A 301 4.96 32.83 7.56
N LYS A 302 4.98 34.12 7.19
CA LYS A 302 3.83 35.02 7.37
C LYS A 302 2.54 34.43 6.78
N ARG A 303 2.61 33.85 5.58
CA ARG A 303 1.49 33.20 4.88
C ARG A 303 0.95 31.98 5.63
N ASN A 304 1.81 31.19 6.26
CA ASN A 304 1.41 29.94 6.90
C ASN A 304 0.96 30.09 8.34
N ARG A 305 1.15 31.25 8.99
CA ARG A 305 0.70 31.49 10.38
C ARG A 305 -0.81 31.38 10.51
N GLU A 306 -1.56 31.90 9.55
CA GLU A 306 -3.02 31.81 9.52
C GLU A 306 -3.48 30.36 9.37
N ASN A 307 -2.90 29.62 8.42
CA ASN A 307 -3.18 28.19 8.23
C ASN A 307 -2.83 27.38 9.49
N PHE A 308 -1.66 27.63 10.08
CA PHE A 308 -1.25 26.99 11.33
C PHE A 308 -2.27 27.20 12.45
N LEU A 309 -2.68 28.45 12.69
CA LEU A 309 -3.69 28.76 13.69
C LEU A 309 -5.05 28.14 13.36
N SER A 310 -5.45 28.15 12.09
CA SER A 310 -6.72 27.58 11.64
C SER A 310 -6.79 26.07 11.93
N TYR A 311 -5.80 25.29 11.51
CA TYR A 311 -5.77 23.85 11.80
C TYR A 311 -5.64 23.55 13.30
N LEU A 312 -4.86 24.34 14.04
CA LEU A 312 -4.71 24.14 15.48
C LEU A 312 -6.02 24.42 16.25
N LYS A 313 -6.78 25.45 15.82
CA LYS A 313 -8.13 25.72 16.34
C LYS A 313 -9.10 24.59 16.00
N ARG A 314 -9.16 24.17 14.74
CA ARG A 314 -9.99 23.02 14.33
C ARG A 314 -9.68 21.76 15.16
N ALA A 315 -8.39 21.48 15.39
CA ALA A 315 -7.98 20.34 16.22
C ALA A 315 -8.50 20.48 17.66
N ALA A 316 -8.41 21.68 18.24
CA ALA A 316 -8.94 21.96 19.58
C ALA A 316 -10.48 21.87 19.61
N ASP A 317 -11.18 22.40 18.61
CA ASP A 317 -12.65 22.33 18.51
C ASP A 317 -13.13 20.88 18.36
N ASN A 318 -12.38 20.05 17.64
CA ASN A 318 -12.57 18.61 17.53
C ASN A 318 -12.07 17.82 18.76
N GLY A 319 -11.69 18.53 19.83
CA GLY A 319 -11.43 17.95 21.13
C GLY A 319 -9.99 17.47 21.38
N ASN A 320 -9.01 17.79 20.55
CA ASN A 320 -7.62 17.47 20.83
C ASN A 320 -7.06 18.36 21.97
N ASP A 321 -6.76 17.74 23.11
CA ASP A 321 -6.30 18.42 24.33
C ASP A 321 -4.89 19.01 24.19
N ILE A 322 -4.04 18.39 23.37
CA ILE A 322 -2.68 18.87 23.06
C ILE A 322 -2.76 20.14 22.19
N ALA A 323 -3.69 20.20 21.24
CA ALA A 323 -3.93 21.40 20.44
C ALA A 323 -4.43 22.57 21.30
N MET A 324 -5.34 22.29 22.24
CA MET A 324 -5.78 23.28 23.24
C MET A 324 -4.60 23.80 24.08
N TYR A 325 -3.72 22.92 24.56
CA TYR A 325 -2.50 23.32 25.28
C TYR A 325 -1.61 24.24 24.43
N HIS A 326 -1.37 23.88 23.16
CA HIS A 326 -0.56 24.71 22.29
C HIS A 326 -1.20 26.07 22.00
N LEU A 327 -2.52 26.14 21.80
CA LEU A 327 -3.23 27.42 21.67
C LEU A 327 -3.10 28.27 22.94
N ALA A 328 -3.22 27.65 24.11
CA ALA A 328 -3.01 28.33 25.37
C ALA A 328 -1.61 28.95 25.46
N ASP A 329 -0.58 28.16 25.21
CA ASP A 329 0.81 28.59 25.23
C ASP A 329 1.11 29.68 24.18
N ILE A 330 0.53 29.58 22.98
CA ILE A 330 0.65 30.62 21.95
C ILE A 330 0.03 31.94 22.41
N TYR A 331 -1.20 31.91 22.93
CA TYR A 331 -1.91 33.13 23.32
C TYR A 331 -1.40 33.74 24.64
N LEU A 332 -0.83 32.94 25.54
CA LEU A 332 -0.23 33.45 26.77
C LEU A 332 1.15 34.08 26.53
N ASN A 333 1.97 33.45 25.69
CA ASN A 333 3.39 33.80 25.54
C ASN A 333 3.74 34.47 24.20
N GLY A 334 2.78 34.62 23.28
CA GLY A 334 2.98 35.28 21.99
C GLY A 334 3.86 34.50 21.01
N LYS A 335 3.80 33.16 21.04
CA LYS A 335 4.68 32.31 20.21
C LYS A 335 4.36 32.42 18.72
N ARG A 336 5.38 32.17 17.87
CA ARG A 336 5.30 32.21 16.39
C ARG A 336 4.85 33.57 15.82
N ASN A 337 5.17 34.67 16.48
CA ASN A 337 4.77 36.05 16.12
C ASN A 337 3.25 36.22 16.06
N ILE A 338 2.54 35.57 16.97
CA ILE A 338 1.11 35.73 17.19
C ILE A 338 0.94 36.61 18.44
N PRO A 339 0.12 37.67 18.41
CA PRO A 339 -0.06 38.54 19.57
C PRO A 339 -0.62 37.78 20.78
N CYS A 340 -0.18 38.18 21.97
CA CYS A 340 -0.74 37.63 23.21
C CYS A 340 -2.22 37.99 23.35
N ASN A 341 -3.02 37.03 23.79
CA ASN A 341 -4.39 37.22 24.23
C ASN A 341 -4.59 36.41 25.52
N LYS A 342 -4.37 37.07 26.67
CA LYS A 342 -4.35 36.39 27.97
C LYS A 342 -5.69 35.71 28.30
N GLN A 343 -6.82 36.34 27.95
CA GLN A 343 -8.16 35.79 28.19
C GLN A 343 -8.38 34.51 27.39
N LEU A 344 -8.09 34.54 26.08
CA LEU A 344 -8.23 33.39 25.21
C LEU A 344 -7.25 32.27 25.57
N GLY A 345 -6.02 32.62 25.94
CA GLY A 345 -5.01 31.67 26.39
C GLY A 345 -5.42 30.93 27.67
N LEU A 346 -5.98 31.65 28.65
CA LEU A 346 -6.52 31.04 29.87
C LEU A 346 -7.73 30.15 29.59
N ARG A 347 -8.60 30.51 28.63
CA ARG A 347 -9.73 29.67 28.21
C ARG A 347 -9.26 28.33 27.66
N TYR A 348 -8.33 28.33 26.69
CA TYR A 348 -7.79 27.08 26.14
C TYR A 348 -7.01 26.26 27.17
N LEU A 349 -6.31 26.92 28.10
CA LEU A 349 -5.61 26.24 29.19
C LEU A 349 -6.57 25.46 30.08
N LYS A 350 -7.70 26.07 30.46
CA LYS A 350 -8.76 25.40 31.22
C LYS A 350 -9.36 24.24 30.45
N LEU A 351 -9.73 24.44 29.18
CA LEU A 351 -10.30 23.37 28.33
C LEU A 351 -9.38 22.14 28.23
N SER A 352 -8.08 22.37 27.99
CA SER A 352 -7.06 21.31 27.95
C SER A 352 -6.89 20.62 29.31
N ALA A 353 -6.85 21.38 30.40
CA ALA A 353 -6.72 20.85 31.76
C ALA A 353 -7.94 20.02 32.18
N LEU A 354 -9.17 20.40 31.79
CA LEU A 354 -10.40 19.63 32.02
C LEU A 354 -10.38 18.28 31.30
N LYS A 355 -9.65 18.17 30.18
CA LYS A 355 -9.35 16.90 29.51
C LYS A 355 -8.22 16.11 30.14
N LYS A 356 -7.74 16.51 31.33
CA LYS A 356 -6.66 15.89 32.10
C LYS A 356 -5.30 15.92 31.39
N ASN A 357 -5.07 16.89 30.50
CA ASN A 357 -3.75 17.08 29.89
C ASN A 357 -2.73 17.49 30.97
N GLU A 358 -1.65 16.71 31.13
CA GLU A 358 -0.67 16.93 32.20
C GLU A 358 0.08 18.25 32.06
N LEU A 359 0.44 18.66 30.84
CA LEU A 359 1.18 19.89 30.59
C LEU A 359 0.34 21.11 30.96
N SER A 360 -0.95 21.08 30.60
CA SER A 360 -1.92 22.11 30.98
C SER A 360 -2.18 22.16 32.47
N LEU A 361 -2.31 21.02 33.15
CA LEU A 361 -2.47 20.98 34.61
C LEU A 361 -1.26 21.56 35.34
N ARG A 362 -0.04 21.22 34.89
CA ARG A 362 1.21 21.78 35.44
C ARG A 362 1.28 23.28 35.22
N LEU A 363 0.96 23.75 34.02
CA LEU A 363 0.97 25.17 33.68
C LEU A 363 -0.10 25.95 34.46
N ALA A 364 -1.32 25.42 34.58
CA ALA A 364 -2.39 26.04 35.36
C ALA A 364 -2.01 26.17 36.84
N LYS A 365 -1.38 25.14 37.43
CA LYS A 365 -0.86 25.18 38.81
C LYS A 365 0.24 26.24 38.97
N ALA A 366 1.19 26.30 38.04
CA ALA A 366 2.27 27.29 38.07
C ALA A 366 1.75 28.73 37.97
N MET A 367 0.64 28.95 37.25
CA MET A 367 0.00 30.25 37.08
C MET A 367 -1.07 30.56 38.14
N ASN A 368 -1.31 29.65 39.10
CA ASN A 368 -2.37 29.75 40.11
C ASN A 368 -3.78 29.97 39.52
N VAL A 369 -4.09 29.28 38.42
CA VAL A 369 -5.37 29.38 37.71
C VAL A 369 -6.34 28.32 38.24
N ASN A 370 -7.51 28.75 38.72
CA ASN A 370 -8.59 27.82 39.07
C ASN A 370 -9.24 27.26 37.79
N ILE A 371 -9.10 25.95 37.59
CA ILE A 371 -9.63 25.24 36.42
C ILE A 371 -11.15 24.97 36.50
N TYR A 372 -11.76 25.14 37.68
CA TYR A 372 -13.18 24.85 37.94
C TYR A 372 -14.07 26.10 38.02
N ASP A 373 -13.50 27.32 38.01
CA ASP A 373 -14.33 28.54 37.98
C ASP A 373 -14.98 28.71 36.61
N SER A 374 -16.26 28.33 36.54
CA SER A 374 -17.19 28.63 35.46
C SER A 374 -17.75 30.05 35.64
N ASN A 375 -17.11 31.04 35.02
CA ASN A 375 -17.75 32.32 34.73
C ASN A 375 -18.32 32.37 33.30
N ASP A 376 -18.45 31.22 32.62
CA ASP A 376 -19.10 31.12 31.31
C ASP A 376 -20.61 30.89 31.47
N ALA A 377 -21.26 31.75 32.26
CA ALA A 377 -22.71 31.96 32.22
C ALA A 377 -22.96 33.30 31.51
N ASN A 378 -22.77 33.31 30.19
CA ASN A 378 -23.39 34.23 29.21
C ASN A 378 -22.64 34.08 27.88
N ASP A 379 -23.16 33.21 27.02
CA ASP A 379 -23.39 33.49 25.60
C ASP A 379 -24.08 32.25 25.02
N SER A 380 -25.41 32.34 25.06
CA SER A 380 -26.39 31.50 24.35
C SER A 380 -26.39 31.77 22.86
#